data_AF-K0UJG1-F1
#
_entry.id   AF-K0UJG1-F1
#
_cell.length_a   1.000
_cell.length_b   1.000
_cell.length_c   1.000
_cell.angle_alpha   90.00
_cell.angle_beta   90.00
_cell.angle_gamma   90.00
#
_symmetry.space_group_name_H-M   'P 1'
#
loop_
_entity.id
_entity.type
_entity.pdbx_description
1 polymer ?
#
loop_
_entity_poly.entity_id
_entity_poly.type
_entity_poly.pdbx_seq_one_letter_code
_entity_poly.pdbx_strand_id
1 'polypeptide(L)'
;MPFAHDCVGAVPKADGCGMSMLTTDGRRITSVATDVTGEHLDALHDRYRDNPCAEAWRHAAVVRAASSTPTRWPLWMTRRGTRRLRPSGRGAYP
;
A
#
# COMPACT_ATOMS: atom_id res chain seq x y z
N MET A 1 9.59 8.74 10.41
CA MET A 1 8.33 8.38 11.06
C MET A 1 8.41 6.92 11.54
N PRO A 2 8.50 6.64 12.85
CA PRO A 2 8.76 5.28 13.36
C PRO A 2 7.64 4.27 13.05
N PHE A 3 6.38 4.71 13.04
CA PHE A 3 5.23 3.82 12.83
C PHE A 3 5.24 3.03 11.52
N ALA A 4 5.66 3.62 10.40
CA ALA A 4 5.71 2.92 9.11
C ALA A 4 6.77 1.80 9.10
N HIS A 5 7.90 2.09 9.73
CA HIS A 5 9.06 1.22 9.76
C HIS A 5 8.79 -0.05 10.58
N ASP A 6 8.08 0.10 11.71
CA ASP A 6 7.68 -1.04 12.54
C ASP A 6 6.72 -1.99 11.79
N CYS A 7 5.88 -1.45 10.89
CA CYS A 7 4.96 -2.26 10.10
C CYS A 7 5.63 -3.13 9.04
N VAL A 8 6.82 -2.76 8.55
CA VAL A 8 7.61 -3.65 7.70
C VAL A 8 7.99 -4.93 8.45
N GLY A 9 8.25 -4.82 9.76
CA GLY A 9 8.52 -5.97 10.61
C GLY A 9 7.32 -6.92 10.76
N ALA A 10 6.09 -6.42 10.59
CA ALA A 10 4.87 -7.23 10.69
C ALA A 10 4.60 -8.08 9.45
N VAL A 11 5.18 -7.75 8.29
CA VAL A 11 4.97 -8.47 7.02
C VAL A 11 6.29 -9.08 6.56
N PRO A 12 6.49 -10.41 6.74
CA PRO A 12 7.73 -11.06 6.34
C PRO A 12 8.06 -10.84 4.86
N LYS A 13 9.30 -10.42 4.59
CA LYS A 13 9.84 -10.14 3.24
C LYS A 13 9.15 -8.97 2.52
N ALA A 14 8.51 -8.06 3.25
CA ALA A 14 8.07 -6.80 2.66
C ALA A 14 9.28 -5.87 2.42
N ASP A 15 9.37 -5.34 1.21
CA ASP A 15 10.37 -4.31 0.86
C ASP A 15 9.97 -2.92 1.39
N GLY A 16 8.71 -2.75 1.78
CA GLY A 16 8.13 -1.51 2.27
C GLY A 16 6.71 -1.74 2.81
N CYS A 17 6.18 -0.75 3.53
CA CYS A 17 4.85 -0.80 4.11
C CYS A 17 4.14 0.55 3.99
N GLY A 18 2.82 0.50 3.81
CA GLY A 18 1.93 1.65 3.92
C GLY A 18 0.76 1.30 4.83
N MET A 19 0.32 2.26 5.62
CA MET A 19 -0.89 2.18 6.43
C MET A 19 -1.78 3.37 6.12
N SER A 20 -3.08 3.10 5.97
CA SER A 20 -4.10 4.12 5.84
C SER A 20 -5.17 3.90 6.91
N MET A 21 -5.56 4.98 7.60
CA MET A 21 -6.75 4.98 8.44
C MET A 21 -7.91 5.52 7.63
N LEU A 22 -9.03 4.80 7.66
CA LEU A 22 -10.24 5.14 6.92
C LEU A 22 -11.37 5.45 7.90
N THR A 23 -12.26 6.34 7.50
CA THR A 23 -13.58 6.54 8.13
C THR A 23 -14.46 5.32 7.94
N THR A 24 -15.62 5.29 8.59
CA THR A 24 -16.60 4.19 8.48
C THR A 24 -17.23 4.06 7.09
N ASP A 25 -17.17 5.10 6.25
CA ASP A 25 -17.57 5.09 4.84
C ASP A 25 -16.39 4.81 3.88
N GLY A 26 -15.20 4.52 4.40
CA GLY A 26 -14.03 4.10 3.63
C GLY A 26 -13.20 5.24 3.05
N ARG A 27 -13.49 6.50 3.42
CA ARG A 27 -12.69 7.67 3.05
C ARG A 27 -11.43 7.73 3.92
N ARG A 28 -10.29 8.06 3.32
CA ARG A 28 -9.04 8.18 4.07
C ARG A 28 -9.01 9.40 5.00
N ILE A 29 -8.61 9.16 6.26
CA ILE A 29 -8.34 10.17 7.29
C ILE A 29 -6.86 10.56 7.26
N THR A 30 -5.98 9.56 7.30
CA THR A 30 -4.53 9.73 7.30
C THR A 30 -3.86 8.52 6.64
N SER A 31 -2.66 8.70 6.10
CA SER A 31 -1.79 7.59 5.72
C SER A 31 -0.34 7.87 6.00
N VAL A 32 0.43 6.79 6.03
CA VAL A 32 1.86 6.79 6.26
C VAL A 32 2.47 5.65 5.44
N ALA A 33 3.58 5.93 4.76
CA ALA A 33 4.33 4.96 4.00
C ALA A 33 5.82 5.02 4.34
N THR A 34 6.52 3.90 4.19
CA THR A 34 7.98 3.84 4.34
C THR A 34 8.73 4.40 3.15
N ASP A 35 8.07 4.45 1.99
CA ASP A 35 8.69 4.82 0.73
C ASP A 35 7.69 5.44 -0.25
N VAL A 36 8.25 6.02 -1.31
CA VAL A 36 7.53 6.68 -2.40
C VAL A 36 6.58 5.75 -3.16
N THR A 37 6.80 4.43 -3.14
CA THR A 37 5.86 3.48 -3.75
C THR A 37 4.59 3.41 -2.91
N GLY A 38 4.72 3.30 -1.59
CA GLY A 38 3.60 3.38 -0.67
C GLY A 38 2.82 4.69 -0.80
N GLU A 39 3.51 5.83 -0.86
CA GLU A 39 2.89 7.15 -1.08
C GLU A 39 2.13 7.23 -2.42
N HIS A 40 2.68 6.62 -3.48
CA HIS A 40 2.01 6.57 -4.78
C HIS A 40 0.76 5.68 -4.76
N LEU A 41 0.83 4.52 -4.08
CA LEU A 41 -0.33 3.65 -3.88
C LEU A 41 -1.41 4.34 -3.06
N ASP A 42 -1.00 5.13 -2.07
CA ASP A 42 -1.88 5.98 -1.30
C ASP A 42 -2.60 7.01 -2.19
N ALA A 43 -1.90 7.70 -3.09
CA ALA A 43 -2.53 8.64 -4.01
C ALA A 43 -3.53 7.95 -4.96
N LEU A 44 -3.24 6.71 -5.37
CA LEU A 44 -4.15 5.93 -6.19
C LEU A 44 -5.39 5.52 -5.41
N HIS A 45 -5.28 5.21 -4.10
CA HIS A 45 -6.40 4.82 -3.23
C HIS A 45 -7.52 5.85 -3.30
N ASP A 46 -7.15 7.12 -3.15
CA ASP A 46 -8.11 8.21 -3.16
C ASP A 46 -8.71 8.45 -4.55
N ARG A 47 -7.98 8.12 -5.61
CA ARG A 47 -8.39 8.35 -6.99
C ARG A 47 -9.37 7.30 -7.52
N TYR A 48 -9.23 6.04 -7.10
CA TYR A 48 -9.97 4.91 -7.65
C TYR A 48 -10.80 4.21 -6.59
N ARG A 49 -12.13 4.25 -6.73
CA ARG A 49 -13.05 3.56 -5.80
C ARG A 49 -12.87 2.04 -5.79
N ASP A 50 -12.51 1.47 -6.93
CA ASP A 50 -12.27 0.04 -7.11
C ASP A 50 -10.77 -0.25 -7.14
N ASN A 51 -10.27 -0.69 -6.00
CA ASN A 51 -8.87 -0.98 -5.76
C ASN A 51 -8.71 -2.03 -4.65
N PRO A 52 -7.55 -2.71 -4.56
CA PRO A 52 -7.34 -3.78 -3.58
C PRO A 52 -7.48 -3.33 -2.13
N CYS A 53 -7.05 -2.11 -1.78
CA CYS A 53 -7.10 -1.60 -0.41
C CYS A 53 -8.55 -1.29 0.00
N ALA A 54 -9.33 -0.66 -0.89
CA ALA A 54 -10.74 -0.41 -0.66
C ALA A 54 -11.55 -1.71 -0.57
N GLU A 55 -11.21 -2.72 -1.38
CA GLU A 55 -11.81 -4.04 -1.30
C GLU A 55 -11.45 -4.76 0.02
N ALA A 56 -10.18 -4.72 0.43
CA ALA A 56 -9.72 -5.28 1.70
C ALA A 56 -10.48 -4.67 2.89
N TRP A 57 -10.65 -3.35 2.88
CA TRP A 57 -11.42 -2.65 3.90
C TRP A 57 -12.91 -3.05 3.88
N ARG A 58 -13.57 -3.03 2.71
CA ARG A 58 -15.00 -3.36 2.58
C ARG A 58 -15.35 -4.76 3.08
N HIS A 59 -14.45 -5.72 2.87
CA HIS A 59 -14.71 -7.12 3.20
C HIS A 59 -13.98 -7.59 4.46
N ALA A 60 -13.28 -6.70 5.16
CA ALA A 60 -12.41 -7.05 6.30
C ALA A 60 -11.51 -8.26 5.99
N ALA A 61 -10.89 -8.25 4.81
CA ALA A 61 -10.19 -9.42 4.25
C ALA A 61 -8.79 -9.08 3.74
N VAL A 62 -7.90 -10.08 3.78
CA VAL A 62 -6.57 -9.96 3.16
C VAL A 62 -6.71 -10.10 1.65
N VAL A 63 -6.44 -9.01 0.93
CA VAL A 63 -6.49 -8.97 -0.53
C VAL A 63 -5.06 -8.93 -1.10
N ARG A 64 -4.72 -9.95 -1.90
CA ARG A 64 -3.44 -9.98 -2.63
C ARG A 64 -3.62 -9.39 -4.03
N ALA A 65 -2.86 -8.33 -4.33
CA ALA A 65 -2.76 -7.76 -5.66
C ALA A 65 -1.41 -8.10 -6.29
N ALA A 66 -1.41 -8.94 -7.33
CA ALA A 66 -0.20 -9.35 -8.04
C ALA A 66 -0.25 -8.87 -9.50
N SER A 67 0.87 -8.85 -10.23
CA SER A 67 0.85 -8.54 -11.68
C SER A 67 -0.11 -9.42 -12.49
N SER A 68 -0.41 -10.62 -12.00
CA SER A 68 -1.35 -11.59 -12.59
C SER A 68 -2.83 -11.31 -12.33
N THR A 69 -3.21 -10.28 -11.55
CA THR A 69 -4.62 -9.95 -11.26
C THR A 69 -5.18 -8.71 -11.99
N PRO A 70 -4.76 -8.37 -13.23
CA PRO A 70 -5.06 -7.06 -13.84
C PRO A 70 -6.55 -6.84 -14.10
N THR A 71 -7.31 -7.92 -14.31
CA THR A 71 -8.74 -7.85 -14.63
C THR A 71 -9.63 -7.45 -13.45
N ARG A 72 -9.17 -7.62 -12.21
CA ARG A 72 -9.98 -7.34 -11.01
C ARG A 72 -10.11 -5.84 -10.70
N TRP A 73 -9.05 -5.07 -10.94
CA TRP A 73 -9.03 -3.61 -10.74
C TRP A 73 -8.29 -2.91 -11.91
N PRO A 74 -8.81 -2.98 -13.15
CA PRO A 74 -8.03 -2.66 -14.35
C PRO A 74 -7.40 -1.26 -14.36
N LEU A 75 -8.15 -0.24 -13.91
CA LEU A 75 -7.66 1.14 -13.85
C LEU A 75 -6.55 1.34 -12.81
N TRP A 76 -6.70 0.72 -11.63
CA TRP A 76 -5.68 0.72 -10.58
C TRP A 76 -4.39 0.04 -11.03
N MET A 77 -4.55 -1.17 -11.57
CA MET A 77 -3.47 -2.07 -11.96
C MET A 77 -2.59 -1.47 -13.06
N THR A 78 -3.20 -0.69 -13.95
CA THR A 78 -2.50 0.03 -15.02
C THR A 78 -1.66 1.20 -14.48
N ARG A 79 -2.09 1.84 -13.39
CA ARG A 79 -1.53 3.12 -12.90
C ARG A 79 -0.57 3.00 -11.72
N ARG A 80 -0.58 1.87 -10.99
CA ARG A 80 0.34 1.62 -9.87
C ARG A 80 1.82 1.59 -10.27
N GLY A 81 2.12 1.23 -11.52
CA GLY A 81 3.50 1.07 -11.99
C GLY A 81 4.25 -0.06 -11.27
N THR A 82 5.28 -0.61 -11.92
CA THR A 82 6.16 -1.63 -11.34
C THR A 82 7.54 -1.03 -11.10
N ARG A 83 7.61 0.08 -10.34
CA ARG A 83 8.93 0.59 -9.97
C ARG A 83 9.48 -0.30 -8.86
N ARG A 84 10.36 -1.22 -9.25
CA ARG A 84 11.07 -2.13 -8.35
C ARG A 84 11.70 -1.30 -7.23
N LEU A 85 11.26 -1.52 -6.00
CA LEU A 85 11.82 -0.88 -4.82
C LEU A 85 13.33 -1.18 -4.82
N ARG A 86 14.16 -0.13 -4.75
CA ARG A 86 15.58 -0.32 -4.44
C ARG A 86 15.60 -0.67 -2.97
N PRO A 87 16.26 -1.77 -2.55
CA PRO A 87 16.38 -2.05 -1.12
C PRO A 87 16.99 -0.82 -0.46
N SER A 88 16.27 -0.25 0.51
CA SER A 88 16.85 0.75 1.41
C SER A 88 18.02 0.04 2.07
N GLY A 89 19.24 0.41 1.66
CA GLY A 89 20.45 -0.12 2.26
C GLY A 89 20.33 0.00 3.77
N ARG A 90 20.64 -1.07 4.50
CA ARG A 90 20.70 -1.08 5.96
C ARG A 90 21.59 0.07 6.41
N GLY A 91 20.96 1.21 6.70
CA GLY A 91 21.56 2.29 7.45
C GLY A 91 21.56 1.84 8.88
N ALA A 92 22.71 1.36 9.34
CA ALA A 92 23.03 1.29 10.74
C ALA A 92 22.72 2.66 11.38
N TYR A 93 21.90 2.65 12.42
CA TYR A 93 21.90 3.68 13.46
C TYR A 93 21.81 2.94 14.81
N PRO A 94 22.41 3.52 15.86
CA PRO A 94 23.18 2.84 16.90
C PRO A 94 22.38 1.96 17.85
#